data_AF-A0A6S6RM27-F1
#
_entry.id   AF-A0A6S6RM27-F1
#
_cell.length_a   1.000
_cell.length_b   1.000
_cell.length_c   1.000
_cell.angle_alpha   90.00
_cell.angle_beta   90.00
_cell.angle_gamma   90.00
#
_symmetry.space_group_name_H-M   'P 1'
#
loop_
_entity.id
_entity.type
_entity.pdbx_description
1 polymer ?
#
loop_
_entity_poly.entity_id
_entity_poly.type
_entity_poly.pdbx_seq_one_letter_code
_entity_poly.pdbx_strand_id
1 'polypeptide(L)'
;MLEEALIQINKVSNELRHYGDRTELDPPQLFELEQRIAKYVNLAHKHLVAPELLFELHLQLLAEQEKLNQQQDDFDHLISQVEVQHQYALEIAGKLHQIRQQYASELSQLITNSMHQLSMHHGYFTVDVDFNPEHLQIDGESQVEFNVTTNPGKPHETLIKIASGGELSCIALSIQVITAQKMDTPALIFDEVDVGISGATAAVVGKLLRELGNSTQVMCVTHL
;
A
#
# COMPACT_ATOMS: atom_id res chain seq x y z
N MET A 1 58.87 36.56 -81.94
CA MET A 1 57.97 37.06 -80.87
C MET A 1 56.64 36.29 -80.79
N LEU A 2 55.82 36.23 -81.85
CA LEU A 2 54.55 35.46 -81.81
C LEU A 2 54.77 33.93 -81.74
N GLU A 3 55.74 33.40 -82.49
CA GLU A 3 56.08 31.96 -82.44
C GLU A 3 56.65 31.54 -81.08
N GLU A 4 57.48 32.38 -80.46
CA GLU A 4 57.98 32.16 -79.09
C GLU A 4 56.87 32.13 -78.04
N ALA A 5 55.90 33.05 -78.13
CA ALA A 5 54.75 33.05 -77.24
C ALA A 5 53.90 31.78 -77.41
N LEU A 6 53.73 31.30 -78.65
CA LEU A 6 53.00 30.06 -78.97
C LEU A 6 53.71 28.81 -78.42
N ILE A 7 55.04 28.78 -78.50
CA ILE A 7 55.86 27.71 -77.91
C ILE A 7 55.72 27.70 -76.38
N GLN A 8 55.77 28.86 -75.72
CA GLN A 8 55.62 28.94 -74.26
C GLN A 8 54.22 28.54 -73.79
N ILE A 9 53.16 28.95 -74.48
CA ILE A 9 51.79 28.55 -74.15
C ILE A 9 51.61 27.04 -74.30
N ASN A 10 52.14 26.43 -75.37
CA ASN A 10 52.09 24.98 -75.54
C ASN A 10 52.87 24.26 -74.45
N LYS A 11 54.02 24.81 -74.02
CA LYS A 11 54.82 24.24 -72.94
C LYS A 11 54.09 24.26 -71.60
N VAL A 12 53.49 25.39 -71.23
CA VAL A 12 52.67 25.53 -70.01
C VAL A 12 51.42 24.65 -70.07
N SER A 13 50.76 24.55 -71.23
CA SER A 13 49.60 23.67 -71.41
C SER A 13 49.96 22.19 -71.24
N ASN A 14 51.15 21.78 -71.71
CA ASN A 14 51.65 20.42 -71.52
C ASN A 14 52.10 20.17 -70.08
N GLU A 15 52.72 21.14 -69.41
CA GLU A 15 53.06 21.05 -67.98
C GLU A 15 51.83 20.94 -67.09
N LEU A 16 50.78 21.73 -67.35
CA LEU A 16 49.51 21.65 -66.63
C LEU A 16 48.80 20.32 -66.86
N ARG A 17 48.85 19.78 -68.10
CA ARG A 17 48.32 18.44 -68.39
C ARG A 17 49.09 17.36 -67.64
N HIS A 18 50.41 17.37 -67.70
CA HIS A 18 51.25 16.43 -66.96
C HIS A 18 51.11 16.56 -65.44
N TYR A 19 50.86 17.76 -64.92
CA TYR A 19 50.56 17.97 -63.51
C TYR A 19 49.19 17.37 -63.14
N GLY A 20 48.17 17.58 -63.98
CA GLY A 20 46.86 16.95 -63.84
C GLY A 20 46.96 15.42 -63.85
N ASP A 21 47.72 14.86 -64.79
CA ASP A 21 47.94 13.41 -64.94
C ASP A 21 48.77 12.81 -63.78
N ARG A 22 49.55 13.64 -63.06
CA ARG A 22 50.31 13.26 -61.85
C ARG A 22 49.49 13.28 -60.58
N THR A 23 48.24 13.72 -60.63
CA THR A 23 47.31 13.63 -59.51
C THR A 23 46.81 12.19 -59.41
N GLU A 24 47.67 11.28 -58.94
CA GLU A 24 47.28 9.89 -58.70
C GLU A 24 46.29 9.86 -57.54
N LEU A 25 45.03 9.53 -57.84
CA LEU A 25 44.06 9.14 -56.83
C LEU A 25 44.60 7.87 -56.17
N ASP A 26 44.88 7.91 -54.86
CA ASP A 26 45.25 6.75 -54.05
C ASP A 26 44.07 5.77 -54.03
N PRO A 27 44.11 4.66 -54.82
CA PRO A 27 42.93 3.82 -55.00
C PRO A 27 42.48 3.12 -53.70
N PRO A 28 43.40 2.65 -52.82
CA PRO A 28 43.07 2.22 -51.47
C PRO A 28 42.31 3.26 -50.63
N GLN A 29 42.77 4.52 -50.59
CA GLN A 29 42.07 5.57 -49.82
C GLN A 29 40.68 5.88 -50.39
N LEU A 30 40.55 5.93 -51.72
CA LEU A 30 39.27 6.15 -52.37
C LEU A 30 38.28 5.03 -52.03
N PHE A 31 38.74 3.77 -52.09
CA PHE A 31 37.93 2.62 -51.74
C PHE A 31 37.49 2.63 -50.28
N GLU A 32 38.37 3.00 -49.35
CA GLU A 32 38.04 3.14 -47.93
C GLU A 32 36.97 4.23 -47.71
N LEU A 33 37.10 5.37 -48.41
CA LEU A 33 36.14 6.46 -48.35
C LEU A 33 34.77 6.03 -48.90
N GLU A 34 34.73 5.35 -50.04
CA GLU A 34 33.51 4.82 -50.64
C GLU A 34 32.80 3.83 -49.70
N GLN A 35 33.56 2.92 -49.07
CA GLN A 35 33.00 2.01 -48.07
C GLN A 35 32.41 2.75 -46.87
N ARG A 36 33.08 3.81 -46.40
CA ARG A 36 32.62 4.60 -45.26
C ARG A 36 31.33 5.36 -45.61
N ILE A 37 31.25 5.95 -46.81
CA ILE A 37 30.03 6.60 -47.30
C ILE A 37 28.89 5.58 -47.43
N ALA A 38 29.17 4.41 -48.02
CA ALA A 38 28.18 3.35 -48.17
C ALA A 38 27.63 2.89 -46.80
N LYS A 39 28.47 2.72 -45.78
CA LYS A 39 28.03 2.42 -44.41
C LYS A 39 27.11 3.51 -43.85
N TYR A 40 27.47 4.77 -44.05
CA TYR A 40 26.70 5.91 -43.56
C TYR A 40 25.31 5.99 -44.21
N VAL A 41 25.24 5.83 -45.54
CA VAL A 41 23.99 5.80 -46.30
C VAL A 41 23.14 4.60 -45.92
N ASN A 42 23.72 3.40 -45.78
CA ASN A 42 22.99 2.21 -45.36
C ASN A 42 22.39 2.35 -43.96
N LEU A 43 23.11 2.97 -43.02
CA LEU A 43 22.59 3.27 -41.68
C LEU A 43 21.42 4.27 -41.74
N ALA A 44 21.56 5.35 -42.52
CA ALA A 44 20.50 6.33 -42.71
C ALA A 44 19.22 5.68 -43.30
N HIS A 45 19.37 4.82 -44.31
CA HIS A 45 18.27 4.04 -44.88
C HIS A 45 17.62 3.10 -43.87
N LYS A 46 18.43 2.37 -43.07
CA LYS A 46 17.92 1.48 -42.02
C LYS A 46 17.06 2.22 -41.00
N HIS A 47 17.45 3.46 -40.67
CA HIS A 47 16.76 4.31 -39.71
C HIS A 47 15.74 5.27 -40.34
N LEU A 48 15.49 5.15 -41.66
CA LEU A 48 14.51 5.95 -42.41
C LEU A 48 14.72 7.47 -42.29
N VAL A 49 15.98 7.91 -42.23
CA VAL A 49 16.35 9.33 -42.16
C VAL A 49 17.31 9.71 -43.27
N ALA A 50 17.39 11.01 -43.57
CA ALA A 50 18.42 11.52 -44.46
C ALA A 50 19.81 11.35 -43.81
N PRO A 51 20.89 11.08 -44.57
CA PRO A 51 22.23 10.91 -44.04
C PRO A 51 22.67 12.07 -43.13
N GLU A 52 22.33 13.31 -43.46
CA GLU A 52 22.70 14.51 -42.71
C GLU A 52 22.11 14.52 -41.29
N LEU A 53 20.96 13.85 -41.09
CA LEU A 53 20.24 13.80 -39.82
C LEU A 53 20.65 12.61 -38.94
N LEU A 54 21.47 11.69 -39.45
CA LEU A 54 21.81 10.46 -38.74
C LEU A 54 22.52 10.73 -37.40
N PHE A 55 23.36 11.77 -37.34
CA PHE A 55 24.04 12.17 -36.10
C PHE A 55 23.05 12.70 -35.04
N GLU A 56 22.10 13.53 -35.47
CA GLU A 56 21.06 14.05 -34.57
C GLU A 56 20.18 12.92 -34.03
N LEU A 57 19.78 11.98 -34.90
CA LEU A 57 19.04 10.79 -34.49
C LEU A 57 19.83 9.94 -33.47
N HIS A 58 21.14 9.77 -33.69
CA HIS A 58 21.98 9.02 -32.74
C HIS A 58 21.99 9.66 -31.35
N LEU A 59 22.13 11.00 -31.27
CA LEU A 59 22.05 11.72 -29.99
C LEU A 59 20.68 11.60 -29.34
N GLN A 60 19.59 11.66 -30.13
CA GLN A 60 18.23 11.46 -29.63
C GLN A 60 18.06 10.05 -29.03
N LEU A 61 18.53 9.01 -29.73
CA LEU A 61 18.45 7.62 -29.26
C LEU A 61 19.30 7.38 -28.00
N LEU A 62 20.49 8.00 -27.91
CA LEU A 62 21.31 7.93 -26.70
C LEU A 62 20.61 8.59 -25.51
N ALA A 63 20.02 9.78 -25.71
CA ALA A 63 19.27 10.47 -24.67
C ALA A 63 18.00 9.69 -24.25
N GLU A 64 17.34 9.02 -25.19
CA GLU A 64 16.20 8.14 -24.90
C GLU A 64 16.64 6.89 -24.11
N GLN A 65 17.74 6.26 -24.51
CA GLN A 65 18.33 5.14 -23.79
C GLN A 65 18.71 5.51 -22.35
N GLU A 66 19.33 6.68 -22.16
CA GLU A 66 19.71 7.16 -20.83
C GLU A 66 18.50 7.40 -19.94
N LYS A 67 17.42 7.98 -20.48
CA LYS A 67 16.15 8.15 -19.76
C LYS A 67 15.53 6.82 -19.34
N LEU A 68 15.53 5.82 -20.23
CA LEU A 68 15.00 4.49 -19.93
C LEU A 68 15.80 3.79 -18.82
N ASN A 69 17.13 3.91 -18.86
CA ASN A 69 17.99 3.35 -17.80
C ASN A 69 17.73 4.02 -16.44
N GLN A 70 17.63 5.35 -16.41
CA GLN A 70 17.31 6.09 -15.17
C GLN A 70 15.95 5.66 -14.59
N GLN A 71 14.93 5.48 -15.43
CA GLN A 71 13.61 4.99 -14.99
C GLN A 71 13.67 3.58 -14.40
N GLN A 72 14.54 2.72 -14.92
CA GLN A 72 14.71 1.36 -14.40
C GLN A 72 15.38 1.37 -13.03
N ASP A 73 16.40 2.20 -12.83
CA ASP A 73 17.04 2.38 -11.52
C ASP A 73 16.05 2.95 -10.48
N ASP A 74 15.20 3.91 -10.88
CA ASP A 74 14.14 4.46 -10.04
C ASP A 74 13.10 3.40 -9.66
N PHE A 75 12.76 2.49 -10.58
CA PHE A 75 11.80 1.42 -10.35
C PHE A 75 12.31 0.38 -9.34
N ASP A 76 13.54 -0.09 -9.51
CA ASP A 76 14.15 -1.05 -8.59
C ASP A 76 14.30 -0.44 -7.18
N HIS A 77 14.67 0.85 -7.13
CA HIS A 77 14.69 1.59 -5.88
C HIS A 77 13.30 1.69 -5.24
N LEU A 78 12.25 2.01 -6.01
CA LEU A 78 10.89 2.10 -5.48
C LEU A 78 10.37 0.75 -4.97
N ILE A 79 10.67 -0.36 -5.64
CA ILE A 79 10.35 -1.72 -5.16
C ILE A 79 11.00 -1.95 -3.79
N SER A 80 12.30 -1.66 -3.67
CA SER A 80 13.01 -1.84 -2.40
C SER A 80 12.41 -0.99 -1.27
N GLN A 81 11.96 0.23 -1.58
CA GLN A 81 11.28 1.07 -0.60
C GLN A 81 9.93 0.50 -0.18
N VAL A 82 9.13 -0.01 -1.12
CA VAL A 82 7.85 -0.65 -0.81
C VAL A 82 8.06 -1.86 0.11
N GLU A 83 9.06 -2.71 -0.16
CA GLU A 83 9.38 -3.86 0.69
C GLU A 83 9.77 -3.43 2.11
N VAL A 84 10.63 -2.42 2.25
CA VAL A 84 11.05 -1.89 3.55
C VAL A 84 9.87 -1.33 4.33
N GLN A 85 9.01 -0.52 3.68
CA GLN A 85 7.85 0.07 4.34
C GLN A 85 6.80 -0.98 4.70
N HIS A 86 6.62 -2.00 3.85
CA HIS A 86 5.74 -3.13 4.13
C HIS A 86 6.22 -3.89 5.36
N GLN A 87 7.51 -4.25 5.42
CA GLN A 87 8.08 -4.94 6.58
C GLN A 87 7.93 -4.13 7.87
N TYR A 88 8.14 -2.81 7.80
CA TYR A 88 7.93 -1.92 8.94
C TYR A 88 6.46 -1.90 9.40
N ALA A 89 5.51 -1.91 8.47
CA ALA A 89 4.09 -1.99 8.79
C ALA A 89 3.74 -3.32 9.47
N LEU A 90 4.29 -4.46 9.01
CA LEU A 90 4.12 -5.77 9.64
C LEU A 90 4.62 -5.79 11.09
N GLU A 91 5.79 -5.18 11.35
CA GLU A 91 6.33 -5.09 12.71
C GLU A 91 5.42 -4.30 13.66
N ILE A 92 4.84 -3.19 13.17
CA ILE A 92 3.88 -2.39 13.94
C ILE A 92 2.59 -3.17 14.16
N ALA A 93 2.08 -3.84 13.12
CA ALA A 93 0.87 -4.65 13.19
C ALA A 93 1.02 -5.79 14.22
N GLY A 94 2.18 -6.45 14.26
CA GLY A 94 2.49 -7.46 15.27
C GLY A 94 2.49 -6.91 16.71
N LYS A 95 3.05 -5.71 16.93
CA LYS A 95 2.99 -5.05 18.24
C LYS A 95 1.55 -4.69 18.63
N LEU A 96 0.77 -4.17 17.69
CA LEU A 96 -0.64 -3.85 17.92
C LEU A 96 -1.45 -5.11 18.27
N HIS A 97 -1.18 -6.23 17.59
CA HIS A 97 -1.80 -7.51 17.84
C HIS A 97 -1.55 -8.02 19.27
N GLN A 98 -0.31 -7.95 19.76
CA GLN A 98 0.03 -8.35 21.13
C GLN A 98 -0.74 -7.51 22.17
N ILE A 99 -0.81 -6.20 21.95
CA ILE A 99 -1.57 -5.29 22.82
C ILE A 99 -3.06 -5.66 22.79
N ARG A 100 -3.62 -5.95 21.61
CA ARG A 100 -5.01 -6.39 21.46
C ARG A 100 -5.27 -7.68 22.21
N GLN A 101 -4.42 -8.71 22.08
CA GLN A 101 -4.59 -9.97 22.80
C GLN A 101 -4.61 -9.77 24.32
N GLN A 102 -3.72 -8.91 24.84
CA GLN A 102 -3.68 -8.61 26.26
C GLN A 102 -5.01 -8.00 26.75
N TYR A 103 -5.49 -6.94 26.10
CA TYR A 103 -6.73 -6.28 26.51
C TYR A 103 -7.99 -7.08 26.16
N ALA A 104 -7.93 -7.94 25.14
CA ALA A 104 -8.97 -8.89 24.81
C ALA A 104 -9.18 -9.89 25.95
N SER A 105 -8.09 -10.44 26.51
CA SER A 105 -8.15 -11.33 27.67
C SER A 105 -8.71 -10.63 28.91
N GLU A 106 -8.25 -9.41 29.20
CA GLU A 106 -8.76 -8.61 30.31
C GLU A 106 -10.26 -8.32 30.17
N LEU A 107 -10.68 -7.84 29.00
CA LEU A 107 -12.08 -7.50 28.71
C LEU A 107 -12.97 -8.75 28.77
N SER A 108 -12.49 -9.89 28.26
CA SER A 108 -13.19 -11.17 28.32
C SER A 108 -13.49 -11.60 29.77
N GLN A 109 -12.50 -11.47 30.66
CA GLN A 109 -12.67 -11.80 32.06
C GLN A 109 -13.64 -10.86 32.77
N LEU A 110 -13.54 -9.55 32.52
CA LEU A 110 -14.43 -8.55 33.11
C LEU A 110 -15.88 -8.76 32.68
N ILE A 111 -16.13 -8.98 31.39
CA ILE A 111 -17.49 -9.21 30.87
C ILE A 111 -18.03 -10.53 31.39
N THR A 112 -17.24 -11.62 31.38
CA THR A 112 -17.65 -12.91 31.94
C THR A 112 -18.07 -12.77 33.41
N ASN A 113 -17.28 -12.07 34.22
CA ASN A 113 -17.62 -11.84 35.63
C ASN A 113 -18.91 -11.03 35.79
N SER A 114 -19.12 -10.01 34.94
CA SER A 114 -20.36 -9.22 34.93
C SER A 114 -21.57 -10.07 34.53
N MET A 115 -21.43 -10.93 33.51
CA MET A 115 -22.47 -11.86 33.08
C MET A 115 -22.91 -12.79 34.22
N HIS A 116 -21.97 -13.29 35.02
CA HIS A 116 -22.29 -14.14 36.18
C HIS A 116 -23.14 -13.40 37.22
N GLN A 117 -22.95 -12.09 37.38
CA GLN A 117 -23.76 -11.26 38.27
C GLN A 117 -25.16 -10.98 37.71
N LEU A 118 -25.33 -11.04 36.39
CA LEU A 118 -26.58 -10.81 35.65
C LEU A 118 -27.34 -12.11 35.35
N SER A 119 -27.32 -13.07 36.27
CA SER A 119 -28.02 -14.37 36.17
C SER A 119 -27.50 -15.34 35.10
N MET A 120 -26.42 -15.02 34.37
CA MET A 120 -25.75 -15.93 33.43
C MET A 120 -24.55 -16.63 34.10
N HIS A 121 -24.78 -17.30 35.23
CA HIS A 121 -23.75 -17.88 36.12
C HIS A 121 -22.77 -18.85 35.45
N HIS A 122 -23.14 -19.42 34.30
CA HIS A 122 -22.32 -20.38 33.55
C HIS A 122 -22.01 -19.86 32.14
N GLY A 123 -22.32 -18.59 31.87
CA GLY A 123 -21.97 -17.95 30.63
C GLY A 123 -20.48 -17.63 30.58
N TYR A 124 -19.94 -17.56 29.37
CA TYR A 124 -18.55 -17.20 29.12
C TYR A 124 -18.46 -16.38 27.84
N PHE A 125 -17.66 -15.32 27.89
CA PHE A 125 -17.47 -14.37 26.80
C PHE A 125 -15.98 -14.31 26.42
N THR A 126 -15.69 -14.31 25.13
CA THR A 126 -14.35 -14.11 24.58
C THR A 126 -14.32 -12.97 23.58
N VAL A 127 -13.21 -12.26 23.58
CA VAL A 127 -12.75 -11.43 22.49
C VAL A 127 -11.65 -12.22 21.80
N ASP A 128 -11.99 -12.88 20.70
CA ASP A 128 -11.03 -13.65 19.92
C ASP A 128 -10.31 -12.70 18.96
N VAL A 129 -8.98 -12.74 18.97
CA VAL A 129 -8.12 -11.86 18.18
C VAL A 129 -7.21 -12.73 17.33
N ASP A 130 -7.59 -12.94 16.08
CA ASP A 130 -6.87 -13.77 15.13
C ASP A 130 -5.88 -12.93 14.33
N PHE A 131 -4.66 -13.44 14.17
CA PHE A 131 -3.60 -12.78 13.41
C PHE A 131 -3.54 -13.29 11.98
N ASN A 132 -3.63 -12.39 11.01
CA ASN A 132 -3.52 -12.70 9.60
C ASN A 132 -2.46 -11.81 8.90
N PRO A 133 -1.21 -12.28 8.82
CA PRO A 133 -0.10 -11.50 8.25
C PRO A 133 -0.20 -11.29 6.74
N GLU A 134 -1.07 -12.05 6.05
CA GLU A 134 -1.27 -11.89 4.61
C GLU A 134 -2.31 -10.81 4.29
N HIS A 135 -3.00 -10.28 5.32
CA HIS A 135 -4.10 -9.34 5.18
C HIS A 135 -3.91 -8.10 6.06
N LEU A 136 -2.85 -7.34 5.79
CA LEU A 136 -2.63 -6.04 6.40
C LEU A 136 -3.70 -5.03 5.95
N GLN A 137 -4.51 -4.56 6.91
CA GLN A 137 -5.52 -3.53 6.73
C GLN A 137 -5.13 -2.24 7.44
N ILE A 138 -5.92 -1.17 7.26
CA ILE A 138 -5.70 0.13 7.91
C ILE A 138 -5.69 0.05 9.45
N ASP A 139 -6.40 -0.93 10.01
CA ASP A 139 -6.48 -1.24 11.42
C ASP A 139 -5.53 -2.38 11.85
N GLY A 140 -4.59 -2.78 10.99
CA GLY A 140 -3.59 -3.82 11.26
C GLY A 140 -4.00 -5.19 10.73
N GLU A 141 -3.42 -6.24 11.32
CA GLU A 141 -3.54 -7.63 10.85
C GLU A 141 -4.38 -8.51 11.75
N SER A 142 -5.11 -7.89 12.67
CA SER A 142 -5.92 -8.63 13.64
C SER A 142 -7.38 -8.57 13.24
N GLN A 143 -7.98 -9.74 13.06
CA GLN A 143 -9.43 -9.87 13.04
C GLN A 143 -9.92 -10.03 14.47
N VAL A 144 -10.86 -9.18 14.89
CA VAL A 144 -11.44 -9.22 16.24
C VAL A 144 -12.88 -9.72 16.14
N GLU A 145 -13.19 -10.77 16.89
CA GLU A 145 -14.53 -11.35 16.96
C GLU A 145 -14.98 -11.46 18.42
N PHE A 146 -16.24 -11.09 18.68
CA PHE A 146 -16.84 -11.17 20.01
C PHE A 146 -17.73 -12.40 20.07
N ASN A 147 -17.32 -13.40 20.85
CA ASN A 147 -18.01 -14.67 20.95
C ASN A 147 -18.52 -14.89 22.38
N VAL A 148 -19.64 -15.59 22.51
CA VAL A 148 -20.26 -15.80 23.81
C VAL A 148 -21.10 -17.06 23.86
N THR A 149 -21.15 -17.63 25.06
CA THR A 149 -22.05 -18.70 25.45
C THR A 149 -22.87 -18.23 26.63
N THR A 150 -24.19 -18.21 26.54
CA THR A 150 -25.05 -17.71 27.64
C THR A 150 -25.44 -18.79 28.65
N ASN A 151 -25.44 -20.06 28.25
CA ASN A 151 -25.78 -21.20 29.10
C ASN A 151 -25.04 -22.48 28.66
N PRO A 152 -24.82 -23.44 29.57
CA PRO A 152 -24.22 -24.73 29.23
C PRO A 152 -25.06 -25.45 28.17
N GLY A 153 -24.39 -25.97 27.14
CA GLY A 153 -25.04 -26.71 26.06
C GLY A 153 -25.50 -25.86 24.86
N LYS A 154 -25.43 -24.52 24.95
CA LYS A 154 -25.49 -23.67 23.75
C LYS A 154 -24.11 -23.56 23.09
N PRO A 155 -24.04 -23.47 21.75
CA PRO A 155 -22.76 -23.29 21.06
C PRO A 155 -22.12 -21.95 21.45
N HIS A 156 -20.80 -21.90 21.36
CA HIS A 156 -20.04 -20.66 21.46
C HIS A 156 -20.07 -19.98 20.09
N GLU A 157 -20.79 -18.87 19.99
CA GLU A 157 -21.03 -18.20 18.72
C GLU A 157 -20.85 -16.69 18.86
N THR A 158 -20.71 -16.05 17.70
CA THR A 158 -20.68 -14.59 17.56
C THR A 158 -21.86 -13.94 18.28
N LEU A 159 -21.58 -12.86 19.00
CA LEU A 159 -22.55 -12.06 19.74
C LEU A 159 -23.80 -11.70 18.90
N ILE A 160 -23.62 -11.47 17.60
CA ILE A 160 -24.67 -11.13 16.64
C ILE A 160 -25.69 -12.27 16.44
N LYS A 161 -25.29 -13.54 16.61
CA LYS A 161 -26.13 -14.71 16.36
C LYS A 161 -26.96 -15.15 17.57
N ILE A 162 -26.86 -14.46 18.70
CA ILE A 162 -27.62 -14.82 19.90
C ILE A 162 -29.12 -14.58 19.68
N ALA A 163 -29.90 -15.63 19.92
CA ALA A 163 -31.33 -15.66 19.63
C ALA A 163 -32.24 -14.97 20.68
N SER A 164 -31.73 -14.54 21.85
CA SER A 164 -32.53 -13.93 22.92
C SER A 164 -32.21 -12.44 23.10
N GLY A 165 -33.19 -11.58 22.80
CA GLY A 165 -33.03 -10.12 22.92
C GLY A 165 -32.70 -9.64 24.33
N GLY A 166 -33.27 -10.26 25.38
CA GLY A 166 -32.98 -9.88 26.77
C GLY A 166 -31.57 -10.24 27.23
N GLU A 167 -31.05 -11.40 26.80
CA GLU A 167 -29.65 -11.80 27.10
C GLU A 167 -28.66 -10.86 26.42
N LEU A 168 -28.95 -10.48 25.16
CA LEU A 168 -28.12 -9.55 24.39
C LEU A 168 -28.07 -8.16 25.03
N SER A 169 -29.21 -7.62 25.45
CA SER A 169 -29.27 -6.32 26.13
C SER A 169 -28.48 -6.31 27.44
N CYS A 170 -28.52 -7.39 28.22
CA CYS A 170 -27.73 -7.52 29.46
C CYS A 170 -26.22 -7.54 29.20
N ILE A 171 -25.79 -8.26 28.16
CA ILE A 171 -24.37 -8.33 27.76
C ILE A 171 -23.93 -6.97 27.23
N ALA A 172 -24.71 -6.33 26.37
CA ALA A 172 -24.43 -5.01 25.82
C ALA A 172 -24.29 -3.96 26.92
N LEU A 173 -25.19 -3.96 27.92
CA LEU A 173 -25.10 -3.09 29.08
C LEU A 173 -23.82 -3.34 29.89
N SER A 174 -23.46 -4.60 30.12
CA SER A 174 -22.21 -4.94 30.81
C SER A 174 -21.00 -4.38 30.08
N ILE A 175 -20.94 -4.56 28.75
CA ILE A 175 -19.88 -4.02 27.91
C ILE A 175 -19.84 -2.50 28.04
N GLN A 176 -20.98 -1.82 27.92
CA GLN A 176 -21.07 -0.37 28.02
C GLN A 176 -20.62 0.14 29.38
N VAL A 177 -21.03 -0.49 30.49
CA VAL A 177 -20.62 -0.07 31.84
C VAL A 177 -19.11 -0.27 32.06
N ILE A 178 -18.56 -1.42 31.65
CA ILE A 178 -17.12 -1.72 31.77
C ILE A 178 -16.28 -0.74 30.94
N THR A 179 -16.74 -0.43 29.72
CA THR A 179 -15.98 0.42 28.78
C THR A 179 -16.20 1.91 29.03
N ALA A 180 -17.36 2.34 29.55
CA ALA A 180 -17.65 3.74 29.82
C ALA A 180 -16.78 4.34 30.94
N GLN A 181 -16.24 3.53 31.85
CA GLN A 181 -15.24 3.99 32.82
C GLN A 181 -13.96 4.52 32.15
N LYS A 182 -13.75 4.21 30.87
CA LYS A 182 -12.60 4.60 30.05
C LYS A 182 -12.95 5.56 28.91
N MET A 183 -14.24 5.90 28.72
CA MET A 183 -14.68 6.79 27.65
C MET A 183 -15.04 8.18 28.18
N ASP A 184 -14.66 9.22 27.45
CA ASP A 184 -15.06 10.61 27.72
C ASP A 184 -16.45 10.94 27.16
N THR A 185 -17.42 10.04 27.34
CA THR A 185 -18.80 10.27 26.88
C THR A 185 -19.59 10.96 28.01
N PRO A 186 -20.06 12.21 27.84
CA PRO A 186 -20.62 13.00 28.95
C PRO A 186 -22.04 12.55 29.37
N ALA A 187 -22.79 11.92 28.45
CA ALA A 187 -24.13 11.40 28.72
C ALA A 187 -24.40 10.10 27.97
N LEU A 188 -25.12 9.18 28.61
CA LEU A 188 -25.56 7.90 28.06
C LEU A 188 -27.06 7.75 28.28
N ILE A 189 -27.77 7.39 27.21
CA ILE A 189 -29.22 7.16 27.21
C ILE A 189 -29.44 5.68 26.96
N PHE A 190 -30.18 5.04 27.87
CA PHE A 190 -30.57 3.66 27.79
C PHE A 190 -32.08 3.54 27.65
N ASP A 191 -32.53 2.79 26.65
CA ASP A 191 -33.94 2.46 26.43
C ASP A 191 -34.11 0.95 26.66
N GLU A 192 -35.22 0.54 27.28
CA GLU A 192 -35.59 -0.88 27.46
C GLU A 192 -34.53 -1.78 28.17
N VAL A 193 -33.74 -1.24 29.10
CA VAL A 193 -32.74 -2.03 29.87
C VAL A 193 -33.37 -3.09 30.78
N ASP A 194 -34.67 -2.97 31.02
CA ASP A 194 -35.46 -3.89 31.83
C ASP A 194 -36.11 -5.03 31.03
N VAL A 195 -35.94 -5.06 29.71
CA VAL A 195 -36.53 -6.10 28.87
C VAL A 195 -35.90 -7.46 29.18
N GLY A 196 -36.74 -8.37 29.69
CA GLY A 196 -36.34 -9.74 29.99
C GLY A 196 -35.61 -9.92 31.34
N ILE A 197 -35.56 -8.89 32.19
CA ILE A 197 -34.99 -8.98 33.53
C ILE A 197 -36.03 -8.67 34.62
N SER A 198 -35.87 -9.28 35.80
CA SER A 198 -36.72 -9.01 36.97
C SER A 198 -36.02 -9.39 38.27
N GLY A 199 -36.56 -8.92 39.41
CA GLY A 199 -36.10 -9.32 40.73
C GLY A 199 -34.62 -8.97 41.00
N ALA A 200 -33.83 -9.96 41.42
CA ALA A 200 -32.42 -9.76 41.79
C ALA A 200 -31.57 -9.20 40.63
N THR A 201 -31.82 -9.61 39.38
CA THR A 201 -31.07 -9.14 38.21
C THR A 201 -31.35 -7.66 37.93
N ALA A 202 -32.60 -7.22 38.06
CA ALA A 202 -32.97 -5.82 37.90
C ALA A 202 -32.30 -4.92 38.96
N ALA A 203 -32.19 -5.40 40.20
CA ALA A 203 -31.46 -4.69 41.26
C ALA A 203 -29.96 -4.55 40.96
N VAL A 204 -29.33 -5.59 40.39
CA VAL A 204 -27.92 -5.53 39.95
C VAL A 204 -27.74 -4.52 38.81
N VAL A 205 -28.62 -4.54 37.81
CA VAL A 205 -28.62 -3.57 36.70
C VAL A 205 -28.76 -2.13 37.22
N GLY A 206 -29.70 -1.89 38.13
CA GLY A 206 -29.86 -0.57 38.76
C GLY A 206 -28.61 -0.12 39.53
N LYS A 207 -27.91 -1.04 40.19
CA LYS A 207 -26.63 -0.74 40.86
C LYS A 207 -25.54 -0.37 39.86
N LEU A 208 -25.42 -1.10 38.74
CA LEU A 208 -24.44 -0.80 37.69
C LEU A 208 -24.71 0.56 37.03
N LEU A 209 -25.97 0.87 36.72
CA LEU A 209 -26.36 2.19 36.20
C LEU A 209 -26.07 3.32 37.20
N ARG A 210 -26.27 3.07 38.50
CA ARG A 210 -25.93 4.03 39.56
C ARG A 210 -24.42 4.24 39.68
N GLU A 211 -23.62 3.20 39.57
CA GLU A 211 -22.15 3.29 39.58
C GLU A 211 -21.64 4.09 38.37
N LEU A 212 -22.19 3.83 37.19
CA LEU A 212 -21.94 4.59 35.96
C LEU A 212 -22.31 6.08 36.12
N GLY A 213 -23.41 6.35 36.83
CA GLY A 213 -23.88 7.70 37.16
C GLY A 213 -22.90 8.56 37.97
N ASN A 214 -21.85 7.98 38.55
CA ASN A 214 -20.82 8.73 39.28
C ASN A 214 -19.85 9.47 38.33
N SER A 215 -19.66 8.97 37.11
CA SER A 215 -18.74 9.54 36.12
C SER A 215 -19.43 10.15 34.91
N THR A 216 -20.65 9.71 34.60
CA THR A 216 -21.37 10.06 33.37
C THR A 216 -22.84 10.33 33.68
N GLN A 217 -23.49 11.26 32.97
CA GLN A 217 -24.94 11.43 33.09
C GLN A 217 -25.66 10.22 32.48
N VAL A 218 -26.44 9.50 33.28
CA VAL A 218 -27.19 8.33 32.83
C VAL A 218 -28.69 8.66 32.80
N MET A 219 -29.32 8.50 31.64
CA MET A 219 -30.77 8.61 31.46
C MET A 219 -31.30 7.23 31.05
N CYS A 220 -32.30 6.74 31.77
CA CYS A 220 -32.84 5.39 31.56
C CYS A 220 -34.35 5.46 31.45
N VAL A 221 -34.91 4.81 30.43
CA VAL A 221 -36.35 4.53 30.33
C VAL A 221 -36.58 3.11 30.82
N THR A 222 -37.41 2.94 31.86
CA THR A 222 -37.70 1.65 32.50
C THR A 222 -39.07 1.66 33.18
N HIS A 223 -39.63 0.48 33.37
CA HIS A 223 -40.90 0.13 34.02
C HIS A 223 -40.71 -0.59 35.37
N LEU A 224 -39.48 -0.85 35.80
CA LEU A 224 -39.13 -1.57 37.03
C LEU A 224 -38.84 -0.66 38.24
#